data_AF-X1TKC5-F1
#
_entry.id   AF-X1TKC5-F1
#
_cell.length_a   1.000
_cell.length_b   1.000
_cell.length_c   1.000
_cell.angle_alpha   90.00
_cell.angle_beta   90.00
_cell.angle_gamma   90.00
#
_symmetry.space_group_name_H-M   'P 1'
#
loop_
_entity.id
_entity.type
_entity.pdbx_description
1 polymer ?
#
loop_
_entity_poly.entity_id
_entity_poly.type
_entity_poly.pdbx_seq_one_letter_code
_entity_poly.pdbx_strand_id
1 'polypeptide(L)'
;VRVCDLIASKREKLCAEMRERLDLNMSPFESAKETLKGADIIIELTTSKTPTFSTEWIEPGCYVAGPNIYGIPPQLSKKADKWVIGNWEKDLKWIEANPEYSRDDIYASLDEVAAGEKPGRETDKEITLMTHHGMGALDVSAMYLVYNMAVKKGIGTRLKLT
;
A
#
# COMPACT_ATOMS: atom_id res chain seq x y z
N VAL A 1 0.07 -2.25 -16.49
CA VAL A 1 0.82 -2.16 -15.21
C VAL A 1 2.27 -1.83 -15.49
N ARG A 2 2.86 -0.91 -14.75
CA ARG A 2 4.27 -0.52 -14.91
C ARG A 2 5.03 -0.93 -13.67
N VAL A 3 6.25 -1.43 -13.84
CA VAL A 3 7.06 -1.96 -12.73
C VAL A 3 8.46 -1.36 -12.77
N CYS A 4 8.91 -0.87 -11.63
CA CYS A 4 10.31 -0.52 -11.40
C CYS A 4 10.84 -1.34 -10.23
N ASP A 5 12.08 -1.80 -10.37
CA ASP A 5 12.89 -2.36 -9.30
C ASP A 5 14.33 -1.93 -9.58
N LEU A 6 15.10 -1.66 -8.52
CA LEU A 6 16.53 -1.36 -8.60
C LEU A 6 17.30 -2.50 -9.32
N ILE A 7 16.84 -3.74 -9.14
CA ILE A 7 17.43 -4.93 -9.74
C ILE A 7 16.68 -5.27 -11.03
N ALA A 8 17.30 -4.99 -12.18
CA ALA A 8 16.71 -5.18 -13.50
C ALA A 8 16.13 -6.59 -13.73
N SER A 9 16.89 -7.63 -13.36
CA SER A 9 16.45 -9.02 -13.53
C SER A 9 15.19 -9.35 -12.71
N LYS A 10 14.94 -8.68 -11.58
CA LYS A 10 13.73 -8.88 -10.78
C LYS A 10 12.50 -8.26 -11.46
N ARG A 11 12.57 -7.00 -11.92
CA ARG A 11 11.45 -6.35 -12.62
C ARG A 11 11.11 -7.06 -13.93
N GLU A 12 12.12 -7.53 -14.67
CA GLU A 12 11.94 -8.28 -15.92
C GLU A 12 11.26 -9.62 -15.67
N LYS A 13 11.77 -10.39 -14.70
CA LYS A 13 11.19 -11.67 -14.30
C LYS A 13 9.74 -11.53 -13.84
N LEU A 14 9.44 -10.55 -12.98
CA LEU A 14 8.08 -10.30 -12.50
C LEU A 14 7.14 -9.97 -13.67
N CYS A 15 7.56 -9.09 -14.58
CA CYS A 15 6.74 -8.76 -15.76
C CYS A 15 6.47 -9.99 -16.63
N ALA A 16 7.48 -10.83 -16.89
CA ALA A 16 7.32 -12.04 -17.68
C ALA A 16 6.35 -13.03 -17.01
N GLU A 17 6.56 -13.34 -15.72
CA GLU A 17 5.72 -14.29 -14.97
C GLU A 17 4.26 -13.83 -14.89
N MET A 18 4.02 -12.54 -14.66
CA MET A 18 2.65 -12.03 -14.53
C MET A 18 1.93 -11.89 -15.87
N ARG A 19 2.65 -11.59 -16.97
CA ARG A 19 2.08 -11.67 -18.32
C ARG A 19 1.62 -13.09 -18.63
N GLU A 20 2.44 -14.09 -18.32
CA GLU A 20 2.12 -15.50 -18.57
C GLU A 20 0.97 -16.00 -17.69
N ARG A 21 1.00 -15.69 -16.39
CA ARG A 21 0.04 -16.25 -15.42
C ARG A 21 -1.31 -15.56 -15.40
N LEU A 22 -1.35 -14.25 -15.68
CA LEU A 22 -2.53 -13.40 -15.45
C LEU A 22 -2.97 -12.63 -16.69
N ASP A 23 -2.31 -12.80 -17.84
CA ASP A 23 -2.59 -12.05 -19.09
C ASP A 23 -2.60 -10.52 -18.88
N LEU A 24 -1.75 -10.03 -17.98
CA LEU A 24 -1.65 -8.61 -17.68
C LEU A 24 -0.64 -7.93 -18.59
N ASN A 25 -1.02 -6.78 -19.17
CA ASN A 25 -0.08 -5.92 -19.89
C ASN A 25 0.89 -5.25 -18.89
N MET A 26 2.02 -5.90 -18.60
CA MET A 26 3.04 -5.44 -17.67
C MET A 26 4.30 -4.97 -18.38
N SER A 27 4.82 -3.80 -18.07
CA SER A 27 6.04 -3.25 -18.69
C SER A 27 7.08 -2.88 -17.63
N PRO A 28 8.34 -3.35 -17.76
CA PRO A 28 9.42 -2.91 -16.89
C PRO A 28 9.90 -1.52 -17.28
N PHE A 29 10.22 -0.71 -16.30
CA PHE A 29 10.79 0.64 -16.44
C PHE A 29 12.08 0.74 -15.63
N GLU A 30 12.99 1.61 -16.07
CA GLU A 30 14.32 1.75 -15.45
C GLU A 30 14.32 2.66 -14.23
N SER A 31 13.32 3.54 -14.11
CA SER A 31 13.24 4.52 -13.03
C SER A 31 11.83 4.65 -12.47
N ALA A 32 11.76 5.01 -11.18
CA ALA A 32 10.50 5.37 -10.54
C ALA A 32 9.83 6.53 -11.30
N LYS A 33 10.57 7.57 -11.67
CA LYS A 33 10.02 8.75 -12.38
C LYS A 33 9.20 8.39 -13.62
N GLU A 34 9.71 7.51 -14.47
CA GLU A 34 8.98 7.07 -15.68
C GLU A 34 7.82 6.12 -15.35
N THR A 35 8.00 5.29 -14.33
CA THR A 35 6.98 4.35 -13.85
C THR A 35 5.75 5.07 -13.30
N LEU A 36 5.94 6.20 -12.61
CA LEU A 36 4.88 6.93 -11.94
C LEU A 36 4.13 7.92 -12.85
N LYS A 37 4.72 8.36 -13.97
CA LYS A 37 4.17 9.39 -14.85
C LYS A 37 2.75 9.05 -15.33
N GLY A 38 1.73 9.85 -15.02
CA GLY A 38 0.33 9.56 -15.37
C GLY A 38 -0.20 8.24 -14.81
N ALA A 39 0.27 7.80 -13.63
CA ALA A 39 -0.27 6.62 -12.94
C ALA A 39 -1.50 7.00 -12.13
N ASP A 40 -2.62 6.29 -12.34
CA ASP A 40 -3.82 6.44 -11.50
C ASP A 40 -3.60 5.84 -10.11
N ILE A 41 -2.86 4.72 -10.04
CA ILE A 41 -2.56 3.99 -8.81
C ILE A 41 -1.06 3.70 -8.74
N ILE A 42 -0.45 4.02 -7.60
CA ILE A 42 0.95 3.76 -7.28
C ILE A 42 1.00 2.92 -6.02
N ILE A 43 1.65 1.75 -6.12
CA ILE A 43 1.89 0.88 -4.97
C ILE A 43 3.41 0.82 -4.74
N GLU A 44 3.87 1.40 -3.63
CA GLU A 44 5.26 1.34 -3.18
C GLU A 44 5.46 0.03 -2.39
N LEU A 45 6.32 -0.87 -2.86
CA LEU A 45 6.56 -2.19 -2.26
C LEU A 45 8.05 -2.49 -2.15
N THR A 46 8.88 -1.49 -1.80
CA THR A 46 10.31 -1.73 -1.63
C THR A 46 10.64 -2.01 -0.17
N THR A 47 11.83 -2.54 0.07
CA THR A 47 12.42 -2.63 1.42
C THR A 47 13.25 -1.38 1.76
N SER A 48 13.06 -0.28 1.04
CA SER A 48 13.86 0.93 1.21
C SER A 48 13.61 1.55 2.59
N LYS A 49 14.66 2.13 3.16
CA LYS A 49 14.59 2.92 4.40
C LYS A 49 14.57 4.43 4.12
N THR A 50 14.56 4.80 2.84
CA THR A 50 14.51 6.18 2.36
C THR A 50 13.52 6.28 1.20
N PRO A 51 12.94 7.46 0.94
CA PRO A 51 11.98 7.62 -0.14
C PRO A 51 12.52 7.16 -1.51
N THR A 52 11.69 6.47 -2.29
CA THR A 52 12.08 5.88 -3.58
C THR A 52 11.64 6.71 -4.79
N PHE A 53 10.86 7.77 -4.56
CA PHE A 53 10.40 8.71 -5.57
C PHE A 53 10.28 10.12 -4.98
N SER A 54 9.94 11.11 -5.81
CA SER A 54 9.67 12.48 -5.35
C SER A 54 8.16 12.76 -5.28
N THR A 55 7.73 13.45 -4.23
CA THR A 55 6.36 13.96 -4.06
C THR A 55 5.86 14.77 -5.27
N GLU A 56 6.76 15.45 -5.97
CA GLU A 56 6.43 16.27 -7.14
C GLU A 56 6.04 15.46 -8.37
N TRP A 57 6.36 14.17 -8.40
CA TRP A 57 5.97 13.28 -9.50
C TRP A 57 4.53 12.77 -9.36
N ILE A 58 3.91 12.98 -8.20
CA ILE A 58 2.53 12.57 -7.96
C ILE A 58 1.58 13.60 -8.57
N GLU A 59 0.83 13.14 -9.56
CA GLU A 59 -0.14 13.93 -10.32
C GLU A 59 -1.51 13.94 -9.63
N PRO A 60 -2.35 14.98 -9.82
CA PRO A 60 -3.72 15.02 -9.33
C PRO A 60 -4.52 13.78 -9.74
N GLY A 61 -5.39 13.30 -8.85
CA GLY A 61 -6.20 12.11 -9.08
C GLY A 61 -5.51 10.79 -8.70
N CYS A 62 -4.22 10.81 -8.37
CA CYS A 62 -3.47 9.60 -8.06
C CYS A 62 -3.84 9.01 -6.68
N TYR A 63 -3.95 7.68 -6.61
CA TYR A 63 -3.93 6.93 -5.35
C TYR A 63 -2.55 6.34 -5.10
N VAL A 64 -1.97 6.64 -3.94
CA VAL A 64 -0.67 6.11 -3.51
C VAL A 64 -0.87 5.22 -2.29
N ALA A 65 -0.35 4.02 -2.31
CA ALA A 65 -0.34 3.12 -1.16
C ALA A 65 1.04 2.51 -0.95
N GLY A 66 1.44 2.32 0.31
CA GLY A 66 2.65 1.59 0.63
C GLY A 66 2.60 1.01 2.03
N PRO A 67 2.74 -0.32 2.21
CA PRO A 67 2.90 -0.92 3.53
C PRO A 67 4.25 -0.53 4.15
N ASN A 68 5.21 -0.06 3.36
CA ASN A 68 6.47 0.49 3.84
C ASN A 68 6.46 2.02 3.74
N ILE A 69 6.09 2.70 4.83
CA ILE A 69 6.03 4.17 4.86
C ILE A 69 7.37 4.83 4.53
N TYR A 70 8.50 4.18 4.82
CA TYR A 70 9.84 4.72 4.57
C TYR A 70 10.16 4.89 3.07
N GLY A 71 9.54 4.09 2.20
CA GLY A 71 9.68 4.22 0.75
C GLY A 71 8.90 5.40 0.17
N ILE A 72 7.96 5.96 0.93
CA ILE A 72 7.12 7.08 0.54
C ILE A 72 7.74 8.39 1.09
N PRO A 73 7.84 9.46 0.27
CA PRO A 73 8.25 10.76 0.77
C PRO A 73 7.30 11.27 1.87
N PRO A 74 7.82 11.70 3.03
CA PRO A 74 6.99 12.28 4.09
C PRO A 74 6.16 13.46 3.62
N GLN A 75 6.68 14.27 2.69
CA GLN A 75 5.98 15.44 2.14
C GLN A 75 4.69 15.07 1.40
N LEU A 76 4.54 13.81 0.98
CA LEU A 76 3.30 13.34 0.36
C LEU A 76 2.14 13.28 1.37
N SER A 77 2.42 13.06 2.67
CA SER A 77 1.39 13.12 3.71
C SER A 77 0.70 14.47 3.76
N LYS A 78 1.48 15.55 3.65
CA LYS A 78 0.99 16.92 3.61
C LYS A 78 0.38 17.34 2.26
N LYS A 79 0.87 16.77 1.15
CA LYS A 79 0.36 17.08 -0.20
C LYS A 79 -0.96 16.36 -0.51
N ALA A 80 -1.17 15.18 0.07
CA ALA A 80 -2.38 14.40 -0.17
C ALA A 80 -3.61 15.16 0.34
N ASP A 81 -4.68 15.17 -0.46
CA ASP A 81 -5.98 15.70 -0.03
C ASP A 81 -6.57 14.83 1.09
N LYS A 82 -6.30 13.52 1.04
CA LYS A 82 -6.69 12.55 2.06
C LYS A 82 -5.57 11.57 2.35
N TRP A 83 -4.93 11.73 3.51
CA TRP A 83 -4.03 10.71 4.06
C TRP A 83 -4.79 9.80 5.03
N VAL A 84 -4.98 8.55 4.61
CA VAL A 84 -5.60 7.50 5.41
C VAL A 84 -4.51 6.63 6.03
N ILE A 85 -4.59 6.43 7.34
CA ILE A 85 -3.72 5.52 8.09
C ILE A 85 -4.42 4.18 8.33
N GLY A 86 -3.70 3.15 8.73
CA GLY A 86 -4.31 1.86 9.04
C GLY A 86 -5.13 1.89 10.32
N ASN A 87 -4.55 2.36 11.42
CA ASN A 87 -5.22 2.47 12.70
C ASN A 87 -4.67 3.58 13.57
N TRP A 88 -5.56 4.34 14.20
CA TRP A 88 -5.22 5.47 15.08
C TRP A 88 -4.27 5.09 16.21
N GLU A 89 -4.45 3.96 16.90
CA GLU A 89 -3.66 3.67 18.08
C GLU A 89 -2.19 3.38 17.76
N LYS A 90 -1.94 2.55 16.75
CA LYS A 90 -0.57 2.10 16.41
C LYS A 90 0.14 3.10 15.51
N ASP A 91 -0.52 3.56 14.46
CA ASP A 91 0.14 4.40 13.45
C ASP A 91 0.37 5.80 13.99
N LEU A 92 -0.54 6.36 14.81
CA LEU A 92 -0.36 7.69 15.40
C LEU A 92 0.85 7.76 16.34
N LYS A 93 1.06 6.74 17.18
CA LYS A 93 2.23 6.67 18.07
C LYS A 93 3.55 6.72 17.28
N TRP A 94 3.58 6.07 16.12
CA TRP A 94 4.75 6.13 15.23
C TRP A 94 4.85 7.52 14.58
N ILE A 95 3.75 8.07 14.07
CA ILE A 95 3.72 9.39 13.43
C ILE A 95 4.19 10.50 14.38
N GLU A 96 3.68 10.53 15.62
CA GLU A 96 4.07 11.53 16.64
C GLU A 96 5.55 11.41 17.07
N ALA A 97 6.16 10.25 16.88
CA ALA A 97 7.59 10.03 17.16
C ALA A 97 8.51 10.45 16.01
N ASN A 98 7.98 10.80 14.83
CA ASN A 98 8.74 11.15 13.63
C ASN A 98 8.43 12.61 13.21
N PRO A 99 9.36 13.56 13.40
CA PRO A 99 9.09 15.00 13.27
C PRO A 99 8.75 15.47 11.85
N GLU A 100 8.99 14.64 10.84
CA GLU A 100 8.63 14.93 9.45
C GLU A 100 7.14 14.72 9.14
N TYR A 101 6.36 14.18 10.08
CA TYR A 101 4.92 13.97 9.95
C TYR A 101 4.14 14.81 10.97
N SER A 102 2.85 15.04 10.68
CA SER A 102 1.93 15.69 11.60
C SER A 102 0.64 14.88 11.74
N ARG A 103 0.08 14.85 12.94
CA ARG A 103 -1.29 14.39 13.17
C ARG A 103 -2.30 15.19 12.34
N ASP A 104 -2.08 16.49 12.16
CA ASP A 104 -3.04 17.35 11.47
C ASP A 104 -3.18 17.02 9.98
N ASP A 105 -2.17 16.35 9.40
CA ASP A 105 -2.20 15.90 8.01
C ASP A 105 -3.04 14.61 7.82
N ILE A 106 -3.40 13.92 8.90
CA ILE A 106 -4.17 12.66 8.85
C ILE A 106 -5.66 12.95 8.68
N TYR A 107 -6.26 12.39 7.63
CA TYR A 107 -7.68 12.55 7.32
C TYR A 107 -8.57 11.57 8.10
N ALA A 108 -8.21 10.27 8.08
CA ALA A 108 -9.01 9.19 8.67
C ALA A 108 -8.15 7.93 8.89
N SER A 109 -8.66 6.98 9.68
CA SER A 109 -8.18 5.61 9.65
C SER A 109 -8.96 4.75 8.63
N LEU A 110 -8.38 3.61 8.27
CA LEU A 110 -8.95 2.69 7.28
C LEU A 110 -10.33 2.19 7.70
N ASP A 111 -10.54 1.93 8.99
CA ASP A 111 -11.82 1.49 9.55
C ASP A 111 -12.90 2.56 9.44
N GLU A 112 -12.60 3.84 9.70
CA GLU A 112 -13.56 4.94 9.52
C GLU A 112 -14.01 5.04 8.05
N VAL A 113 -13.09 4.88 7.09
CA VAL A 113 -13.41 4.89 5.66
C VAL A 113 -14.18 3.63 5.25
N ALA A 114 -13.76 2.45 5.72
CA ALA A 114 -14.38 1.18 5.38
C ALA A 114 -15.80 1.03 5.97
N ALA A 115 -16.05 1.63 7.14
CA ALA A 115 -17.37 1.68 7.76
C ALA A 115 -18.29 2.73 7.14
N GLY A 116 -17.79 3.61 6.28
CA GLY A 116 -18.54 4.71 5.67
C GLY A 116 -18.74 5.92 6.60
N GLU A 117 -18.02 5.99 7.71
CA GLU A 117 -18.04 7.12 8.65
C GLU A 117 -17.33 8.34 8.06
N LYS A 118 -16.30 8.10 7.25
CA LYS A 118 -15.58 9.11 6.47
C LYS A 118 -15.65 8.75 4.98
N PRO A 119 -16.01 9.69 4.08
CA PRO A 119 -15.98 9.40 2.66
C PRO A 119 -14.56 9.13 2.19
N GLY A 120 -14.43 8.23 1.21
CA GLY A 120 -13.17 8.00 0.48
C GLY A 120 -12.89 9.14 -0.50
N ARG A 121 -12.52 8.81 -1.73
CA ARG A 121 -12.38 9.81 -2.81
C ARG A 121 -13.75 10.43 -3.14
N GLU A 122 -13.79 11.75 -3.22
CA GLU A 122 -14.96 12.56 -3.57
C GLU A 122 -14.79 13.31 -4.90
N THR A 123 -13.54 13.51 -5.36
CA THR A 123 -13.28 14.08 -6.70
C THR A 123 -12.16 13.37 -7.45
N ASP A 124 -12.19 13.45 -8.78
CA ASP A 124 -11.17 12.87 -9.67
C ASP A 124 -9.80 13.57 -9.58
N LYS A 125 -9.70 14.68 -8.84
CA LYS A 125 -8.44 15.43 -8.68
C LYS A 125 -7.74 15.17 -7.36
N GLU A 126 -8.41 14.57 -6.39
CA GLU A 126 -7.81 14.30 -5.07
C GLU A 126 -6.60 13.37 -5.20
N ILE A 127 -5.50 13.72 -4.54
CA ILE A 127 -4.42 12.78 -4.25
C ILE A 127 -4.78 12.08 -2.95
N THR A 128 -4.91 10.77 -3.01
CA THR A 128 -5.27 9.94 -1.85
C THR A 128 -4.07 9.08 -1.47
N LEU A 129 -3.64 9.15 -0.21
CA LEU A 129 -2.50 8.40 0.32
C LEU A 129 -3.00 7.39 1.36
N MET A 130 -2.55 6.14 1.27
CA MET A 130 -2.76 5.11 2.28
C MET A 130 -1.42 4.59 2.80
N THR A 131 -1.20 4.71 4.11
CA THR A 131 -0.02 4.13 4.78
C THR A 131 -0.46 3.26 5.95
N HIS A 132 0.18 2.12 6.17
CA HIS A 132 -0.23 1.20 7.22
C HIS A 132 0.94 0.35 7.72
N HIS A 133 1.13 0.29 9.05
CA HIS A 133 2.21 -0.48 9.68
C HIS A 133 1.85 -1.94 10.00
N GLY A 134 0.76 -2.46 9.43
CA GLY A 134 0.26 -3.82 9.72
C GLY A 134 -0.64 -3.87 10.96
N MET A 135 -1.73 -4.63 10.85
CA MET A 135 -2.70 -4.89 11.92
C MET A 135 -2.91 -6.39 12.02
N GLY A 136 -2.56 -6.98 13.16
CA GLY A 136 -2.73 -8.42 13.40
C GLY A 136 -4.18 -8.90 13.25
N ALA A 137 -5.15 -8.01 13.46
CA ALA A 137 -6.56 -8.31 13.21
C ALA A 137 -6.85 -8.70 11.74
N LEU A 138 -6.15 -8.09 10.78
CA LEU A 138 -6.29 -8.44 9.35
C LEU A 138 -5.74 -9.85 9.10
N ASP A 139 -4.60 -10.18 9.69
CA ASP A 139 -3.99 -11.51 9.55
C ASP A 139 -4.89 -12.60 10.14
N VAL A 140 -5.37 -12.41 11.38
CA VAL A 140 -6.26 -13.36 12.06
C VAL A 140 -7.57 -13.52 11.29
N SER A 141 -8.15 -12.43 10.79
CA SER A 141 -9.40 -12.47 10.02
C SER A 141 -9.23 -13.24 8.70
N ALA A 142 -8.17 -12.94 7.95
CA ALA A 142 -7.85 -13.65 6.72
C ALA A 142 -7.60 -15.15 6.98
N MET A 143 -6.84 -15.48 8.03
CA MET A 143 -6.54 -16.87 8.39
C MET A 143 -7.76 -17.62 8.89
N TYR A 144 -8.68 -16.96 9.60
CA TYR A 144 -9.95 -17.57 9.99
C TYR A 144 -10.79 -17.98 8.78
N LEU A 145 -10.85 -17.14 7.74
CA LEU A 145 -11.52 -17.48 6.48
C LEU A 145 -10.85 -18.67 5.79
N VAL A 146 -9.52 -18.64 5.66
CA VAL A 146 -8.74 -19.73 5.06
C VAL A 146 -8.92 -21.04 5.82
N TYR A 147 -8.83 -20.99 7.15
CA TYR A 147 -9.04 -22.14 8.03
C TYR A 147 -10.42 -22.76 7.82
N ASN A 148 -11.49 -21.97 7.83
CA ASN A 148 -12.84 -22.47 7.62
C ASN A 148 -13.04 -23.08 6.23
N MET A 149 -12.41 -22.51 5.19
CA MET A 149 -12.41 -23.10 3.85
C MET A 149 -11.66 -24.43 3.81
N ALA A 150 -10.52 -24.53 4.47
CA ALA A 150 -9.72 -25.75 4.55
C ALA A 150 -10.49 -26.87 5.26
N VAL A 151 -11.10 -26.56 6.41
CA VAL A 151 -11.95 -27.52 7.16
C VAL A 151 -13.10 -28.03 6.28
N LYS A 152 -13.83 -27.14 5.59
CA LYS A 152 -14.93 -27.53 4.69
C LYS A 152 -14.48 -28.41 3.52
N LYS A 153 -13.25 -28.22 3.04
CA LYS A 153 -12.66 -28.98 1.92
C LYS A 153 -11.89 -30.22 2.37
N GLY A 154 -11.80 -30.50 3.67
CA GLY A 154 -10.98 -31.61 4.19
C GLY A 154 -9.47 -31.42 3.96
N ILE A 155 -8.99 -30.18 3.82
CA ILE A 155 -7.59 -29.85 3.60
C ILE A 155 -6.90 -29.57 4.96
N GLY A 156 -5.73 -30.16 5.17
CA GLY A 156 -4.87 -29.90 6.34
C GLY A 156 -4.63 -31.14 7.20
N THR A 157 -3.84 -30.98 8.26
CA THR A 157 -3.45 -32.06 9.18
C THR A 157 -3.90 -31.73 10.60
N ARG A 158 -4.64 -32.63 11.24
CA ARG A 158 -4.99 -32.48 12.66
C ARG A 158 -3.77 -32.82 13.51
N LEU A 159 -3.36 -31.87 14.34
CA LEU A 159 -2.31 -32.07 15.34
C LEU A 159 -2.95 -32.24 16.71
N LYS A 160 -2.40 -33.14 17.51
CA LYS A 160 -2.78 -33.27 18.92
C LYS A 160 -1.89 -32.32 19.71
N LEU A 161 -2.50 -31.35 20.38
CA LEU A 161 -1.81 -30.59 21.41
C LEU A 161 -1.65 -31.52 22.62
N THR A 162 -0.42 -31.95 22.89
CA THR A 162 -0.05 -32.79 24.03
C THR A 162 0.48 -31.94 25.16
#